data_AF-A0A6G8JK13-F1
#
_entry.id   AF-A0A6G8JK13-F1
#
_cell.length_a   1.000
_cell.length_b   1.000
_cell.length_c   1.000
_cell.angle_alpha   90.00
_cell.angle_beta   90.00
_cell.angle_gamma   90.00
#
_symmetry.space_group_name_H-M   'P 1'
#
loop_
_entity.id
_entity.type
_entity.pdbx_description
1 polymer ?
#
loop_
_entity_poly.entity_id
_entity_poly.type
_entity_poly.pdbx_seq_one_letter_code
_entity_poly.pdbx_strand_id
1 'polypeptide(L)'
;MIYLQITKNLSGFSIWGTTNDLMSLRELMGKLLEEGSFFKHQRLIDELYSIPYEIRKSYEGHRHIEKHLDFQDNEYCLYGSECILILFIVLVSMMRSSMSFNNNDKYELSIMYALEFQLEKELKKYFPRDCDEIIELLPVIASLNQDILFEKLPSRNYFFLTLKTVQEKEKFLLPVLKSFLPYYKNPKLDFSIDEYPRDFEW
;
A
#
# COMPACT_ATOMS: atom_id res chain seq x y z
N MET A 1 -9.12 1.29 -16.23
CA MET A 1 -9.27 2.02 -14.96
C MET A 1 -8.84 1.16 -13.80
N ILE A 2 -8.02 1.69 -12.90
CA ILE A 2 -7.62 1.03 -11.64
C ILE A 2 -8.71 1.24 -10.59
N TYR A 3 -9.05 0.20 -9.82
CA TYR A 3 -9.82 0.37 -8.60
C TYR A 3 -9.23 -0.45 -7.45
N LEU A 4 -9.47 0.03 -6.24
CA LEU A 4 -9.09 -0.65 -5.01
C LEU A 4 -10.33 -1.20 -4.33
N GLN A 5 -10.16 -2.31 -3.63
CA GLN A 5 -11.19 -2.88 -2.77
C GLN A 5 -10.54 -3.41 -1.50
N ILE A 6 -10.98 -2.94 -0.33
CA ILE A 6 -10.51 -3.54 0.92
C ILE A 6 -11.05 -4.96 1.05
N THR A 7 -10.18 -5.89 1.45
CA THR A 7 -10.55 -7.28 1.68
C THR A 7 -11.59 -7.41 2.79
N LYS A 8 -12.44 -8.45 2.74
CA LYS A 8 -13.53 -8.62 3.72
C LYS A 8 -13.07 -8.66 5.18
N ASN A 9 -11.84 -9.10 5.42
CA ASN A 9 -11.23 -9.17 6.75
C ASN A 9 -10.43 -7.92 7.14
N LEU A 10 -10.45 -6.87 6.33
CA LEU A 10 -9.68 -5.62 6.46
C LEU A 10 -8.15 -5.80 6.59
N SER A 11 -7.58 -6.94 6.18
CA SER A 11 -6.12 -7.16 6.22
C SER A 11 -5.38 -6.50 5.07
N GLY A 12 -6.06 -6.21 3.96
CA GLY A 12 -5.41 -5.86 2.72
C GLY A 12 -6.29 -5.08 1.75
N PHE A 13 -5.66 -4.71 0.64
CA PHE A 13 -6.29 -4.17 -0.56
C PHE A 13 -6.17 -5.16 -1.70
N SER A 14 -7.25 -5.36 -2.44
CA SER A 14 -7.19 -5.90 -3.79
C SER A 14 -7.05 -4.74 -4.77
N ILE A 15 -6.00 -4.75 -5.58
CA ILE A 15 -5.77 -3.80 -6.67
C ILE A 15 -6.24 -4.46 -7.95
N TRP A 16 -7.14 -3.79 -8.69
CA TRP A 16 -7.71 -4.32 -9.92
C TRP A 16 -7.55 -3.37 -11.09
N GLY A 17 -7.40 -3.91 -12.30
CA GLY A 17 -7.35 -3.14 -13.53
C GLY A 17 -7.25 -4.00 -14.77
N THR A 18 -7.27 -3.38 -15.95
CA THR A 18 -6.87 -4.06 -17.18
C THR A 18 -5.36 -4.25 -17.22
N THR A 19 -4.85 -5.07 -18.15
CA THR A 19 -3.41 -5.26 -18.36
C THR A 19 -2.67 -3.92 -18.52
N ASN A 20 -3.18 -3.01 -19.33
CA ASN A 20 -2.53 -1.72 -19.59
C ASN A 20 -2.52 -0.82 -18.35
N ASP A 21 -3.60 -0.82 -17.59
CA ASP A 21 -3.70 -0.03 -16.35
C ASP A 21 -2.67 -0.51 -15.32
N LEU A 22 -2.60 -1.82 -15.09
CA LEU A 22 -1.72 -2.41 -14.09
C LEU A 22 -0.25 -2.35 -14.52
N MET A 23 0.03 -2.48 -15.82
CA MET A 23 1.38 -2.29 -16.36
C MET A 23 1.86 -0.86 -16.14
N SER A 24 1.01 0.14 -16.45
CA SER A 24 1.33 1.56 -16.23
C SER A 24 1.54 1.88 -14.75
N LEU A 25 0.69 1.32 -13.87
CA LEU A 25 0.86 1.46 -12.42
C LEU A 25 2.20 0.86 -11.96
N ARG A 26 2.50 -0.37 -12.37
CA ARG A 26 3.73 -1.08 -12.00
C ARG A 26 4.97 -0.35 -12.49
N GLU A 27 4.94 0.21 -13.70
CA GLU A 27 6.04 0.99 -14.27
C GLU A 27 6.28 2.28 -13.47
N LEU A 28 5.21 3.02 -13.13
CA LEU A 28 5.32 4.19 -12.27
C LEU A 28 5.89 3.82 -10.89
N MET A 29 5.38 2.75 -10.26
CA MET A 29 5.88 2.30 -8.97
C MET A 29 7.38 1.96 -9.01
N GLY A 30 7.81 1.22 -10.04
CA GLY A 30 9.23 0.88 -10.23
C GLY A 30 10.10 2.12 -10.41
N LYS A 31 9.69 3.04 -11.30
CA LYS A 31 10.37 4.32 -11.51
C LYS A 31 10.51 5.10 -10.20
N LEU A 32 9.45 5.22 -9.41
CA LEU A 32 9.47 5.99 -8.17
C LEU A 32 10.32 5.33 -7.08
N LEU A 33 10.31 3.99 -6.98
CA LEU A 33 11.13 3.24 -6.01
C LEU A 33 12.63 3.27 -6.35
N GLU A 34 12.97 3.47 -7.62
CA GLU A 34 14.36 3.65 -8.07
C GLU A 34 14.87 5.09 -7.92
N GLU A 35 14.05 6.03 -7.45
CA GLU A 35 14.47 7.42 -7.24
C GLU A 35 15.43 7.56 -6.05
N GLY A 36 16.73 7.50 -6.36
CA GLY A 36 17.80 7.52 -5.36
C GLY A 36 17.92 8.84 -4.57
N SER A 37 17.32 9.94 -5.03
CA SER A 37 17.29 11.19 -4.25
C SER A 37 16.36 11.09 -3.05
N PHE A 38 15.31 10.27 -3.16
CA PHE A 38 14.32 10.04 -2.11
C PHE A 38 14.55 8.71 -1.38
N PHE A 39 14.55 7.58 -2.09
CA PHE A 39 14.73 6.25 -1.52
C PHE A 39 16.21 5.95 -1.29
N LYS A 40 16.61 5.83 -0.02
CA LYS A 40 18.02 5.67 0.40
C LYS A 40 18.26 4.36 1.16
N HIS A 41 17.21 3.72 1.66
CA HIS A 41 17.31 2.50 2.45
C HIS A 41 16.95 1.26 1.62
N GLN A 42 17.96 0.54 1.09
CA GLN A 42 17.74 -0.57 0.15
C GLN A 42 16.78 -1.65 0.68
N ARG A 43 16.89 -2.08 1.94
CA ARG A 43 16.01 -3.15 2.45
C ARG A 43 14.55 -2.70 2.57
N LEU A 44 14.30 -1.40 2.74
CA LEU A 44 12.93 -0.86 2.73
C LEU A 44 12.38 -0.91 1.31
N ILE A 45 13.19 -0.53 0.33
CA ILE A 45 12.86 -0.62 -1.09
C ILE A 45 12.51 -2.08 -1.45
N ASP A 46 13.31 -3.04 -1.00
CA ASP A 46 13.08 -4.47 -1.23
C ASP A 46 11.73 -4.94 -0.65
N GLU A 47 11.37 -4.52 0.57
CA GLU A 47 10.06 -4.82 1.16
C GLU A 47 8.89 -4.18 0.38
N LEU A 48 9.06 -2.93 -0.04
CA LEU A 48 8.04 -2.19 -0.80
C LEU A 48 7.85 -2.76 -2.22
N TYR A 49 8.91 -3.33 -2.81
CA TYR A 49 8.89 -3.95 -4.14
C TYR A 49 7.99 -5.18 -4.25
N SER A 50 7.58 -5.76 -3.12
CA SER A 50 6.59 -6.85 -3.09
C SER A 50 5.26 -6.45 -3.75
N ILE A 51 4.83 -5.19 -3.63
CA ILE A 51 3.56 -4.73 -4.24
C ILE A 51 3.64 -4.63 -5.77
N PRO A 52 4.62 -3.94 -6.39
CA PRO A 52 4.81 -3.97 -7.84
C PRO A 52 4.98 -5.39 -8.40
N TYR A 53 5.61 -6.29 -7.63
CA TYR A 53 5.72 -7.70 -8.00
C TYR A 53 4.36 -8.39 -8.05
N GLU A 54 3.51 -8.20 -7.03
CA GLU A 54 2.15 -8.75 -7.00
C GLU A 54 1.27 -8.20 -8.15
N ILE A 55 1.37 -6.90 -8.44
CA ILE A 55 0.68 -6.28 -9.59
C ILE A 55 1.15 -6.90 -10.91
N ARG A 56 2.46 -7.11 -11.06
CA ARG A 56 3.03 -7.80 -12.23
C ARG A 56 2.45 -9.20 -12.38
N LYS A 57 2.46 -9.99 -11.30
CA LYS A 57 1.89 -11.34 -11.29
C LYS A 57 0.41 -11.34 -11.60
N SER A 58 -0.31 -10.27 -11.27
CA SER A 58 -1.72 -10.13 -11.60
C SER A 58 -1.97 -10.07 -13.11
N TYR A 59 -1.38 -9.10 -13.82
CA TYR A 59 -1.61 -8.96 -15.26
C TYR A 59 -0.91 -10.04 -16.12
N GLU A 60 0.05 -10.78 -15.55
CA GLU A 60 0.58 -12.03 -16.13
C GLU A 60 -0.41 -13.22 -15.99
N GLY A 61 -1.55 -13.04 -15.33
CA GLY A 61 -2.59 -14.07 -15.16
C GLY A 61 -2.31 -15.06 -14.03
N HIS A 62 -1.40 -14.74 -13.10
CA HIS A 62 -1.02 -15.62 -11.98
C HIS A 62 -1.74 -15.32 -10.66
N ARG A 63 -2.74 -14.45 -10.68
CA ARG A 63 -3.55 -14.04 -9.51
C ARG A 63 -5.04 -14.11 -9.85
N HIS A 64 -5.82 -13.10 -9.48
CA HIS A 64 -7.25 -13.06 -9.75
C HIS A 64 -7.53 -12.59 -11.18
N ILE A 65 -8.54 -13.19 -11.80
CA ILE A 65 -9.04 -12.83 -13.14
C ILE A 65 -10.55 -12.78 -13.06
N GLU A 66 -11.13 -11.64 -13.44
CA GLU A 66 -12.57 -11.47 -13.62
C GLU A 66 -12.88 -11.13 -15.07
N LYS A 67 -13.87 -11.81 -15.63
CA LYS A 67 -14.38 -11.52 -16.97
C LYS A 67 -15.54 -10.54 -16.89
N HIS A 68 -15.52 -9.55 -17.75
CA HIS A 68 -16.54 -8.51 -17.87
C HIS A 68 -16.95 -8.36 -19.34
N LEU A 69 -18.14 -7.83 -19.57
CA LEU A 69 -18.64 -7.47 -20.90
C LEU A 69 -18.65 -5.94 -21.00
N ASP A 70 -18.15 -5.42 -22.12
CA ASP A 70 -18.30 -4.01 -22.43
C ASP A 70 -19.74 -3.69 -22.90
N PHE A 71 -20.00 -2.42 -23.24
CA PHE A 71 -21.31 -1.98 -23.71
C PHE A 71 -21.70 -2.53 -25.09
N GLN A 72 -20.81 -3.25 -25.77
CA GLN A 72 -21.02 -3.93 -27.04
C GLN A 72 -20.95 -5.46 -26.90
N ASP A 73 -21.02 -5.98 -25.67
CA ASP A 73 -20.90 -7.41 -25.35
C ASP A 73 -19.54 -8.04 -25.73
N ASN A 74 -18.48 -7.25 -25.89
CA ASN A 74 -17.13 -7.79 -26.01
C ASN A 74 -16.59 -8.19 -24.64
N GLU A 75 -16.02 -9.40 -24.54
CA GLU A 75 -15.34 -9.84 -23.32
C GLU A 75 -14.03 -9.06 -23.10
N TYR A 76 -13.83 -8.56 -21.88
CA TYR A 76 -12.53 -8.09 -21.41
C TYR A 76 -12.23 -8.63 -20.01
N CYS A 77 -10.94 -8.71 -19.67
CA CYS A 77 -10.49 -9.21 -18.38
C CYS A 77 -10.05 -8.06 -17.47
N LEU A 78 -10.45 -8.15 -16.21
CA LEU A 78 -9.84 -7.43 -15.11
C LEU A 78 -8.97 -8.39 -14.33
N TYR A 79 -7.77 -7.93 -13.98
CA TYR A 79 -6.79 -8.69 -13.22
C TYR A 79 -6.69 -8.07 -11.83
N GLY A 80 -6.58 -8.91 -10.80
CA GLY A 80 -6.52 -8.48 -9.40
C GLY A 80 -5.37 -9.12 -8.62
N SER A 81 -4.79 -8.40 -7.67
CA SER A 81 -3.85 -8.94 -6.67
C SER A 81 -4.11 -8.34 -5.30
N GLU A 82 -3.90 -9.13 -4.24
CA GLU A 82 -4.04 -8.67 -2.85
C GLU A 82 -2.70 -8.21 -2.28
N CYS A 83 -2.73 -7.11 -1.51
CA CYS A 83 -1.57 -6.54 -0.84
C CYS A 83 -1.91 -6.23 0.62
N ILE A 84 -0.93 -6.34 1.52
CA ILE A 84 -1.12 -6.01 2.95
C ILE A 84 -1.47 -4.53 3.11
N LEU A 85 -2.48 -4.23 3.92
CA LEU A 85 -3.08 -2.89 4.04
C LEU A 85 -2.05 -1.83 4.45
N ILE A 86 -1.32 -2.09 5.53
CA ILE A 86 -0.34 -1.15 6.10
C ILE A 86 0.81 -0.91 5.11
N LEU A 87 1.37 -1.98 4.54
CA LEU A 87 2.42 -1.91 3.52
C LEU A 87 2.00 -1.07 2.31
N PHE A 88 0.77 -1.28 1.82
CA PHE A 88 0.24 -0.54 0.68
C PHE A 88 0.05 0.95 0.99
N ILE A 89 -0.52 1.29 2.16
CA ILE A 89 -0.69 2.68 2.60
C ILE A 89 0.67 3.39 2.69
N VAL A 90 1.68 2.74 3.29
CA VAL A 90 3.03 3.29 3.40
C VAL A 90 3.65 3.49 2.02
N LEU A 91 3.54 2.51 1.11
CA LEU A 91 4.03 2.63 -0.26
C LEU A 91 3.40 3.83 -0.98
N VAL A 92 2.08 3.95 -0.98
CA VAL A 92 1.37 5.05 -1.65
C VAL A 92 1.85 6.41 -1.12
N SER A 93 1.99 6.54 0.20
CA SER A 93 2.49 7.78 0.81
C SER A 93 3.93 8.11 0.39
N MET A 94 4.81 7.10 0.41
CA MET A 94 6.21 7.28 0.02
C MET A 94 6.35 7.61 -1.46
N MET A 95 5.59 6.96 -2.33
CA MET A 95 5.54 7.30 -3.76
C MET A 95 5.12 8.76 -3.97
N ARG A 96 4.05 9.19 -3.31
CA ARG A 96 3.58 10.58 -3.43
C ARG A 96 4.65 11.59 -3.04
N SER A 97 5.40 11.29 -1.99
CA SER A 97 6.50 12.12 -1.51
C SER A 97 7.70 12.08 -2.47
N SER A 98 8.06 10.90 -2.98
CA SER A 98 9.11 10.69 -3.98
C SER A 98 8.88 11.51 -5.24
N MET A 99 7.63 11.67 -5.68
CA MET A 99 7.30 12.51 -6.83
C MET A 99 7.77 13.97 -6.68
N SER A 100 7.97 14.50 -5.47
CA SER A 100 8.51 15.85 -5.28
C SER A 100 9.99 15.99 -5.69
N PHE A 101 10.69 14.87 -5.86
CA PHE A 101 12.09 14.79 -6.27
C PHE A 101 12.24 14.46 -7.77
N ASN A 102 11.12 14.21 -8.46
CA ASN A 102 11.09 13.76 -9.85
C ASN A 102 10.51 14.80 -10.80
N ASN A 103 11.00 14.78 -12.04
CA ASN A 103 10.31 15.41 -13.16
C ASN A 103 9.17 14.48 -13.61
N ASN A 104 8.01 14.61 -12.98
CA ASN A 104 6.84 13.81 -13.34
C ASN A 104 6.09 14.46 -14.50
N ASP A 105 5.65 13.64 -15.46
CA ASP A 105 4.75 14.12 -16.50
C ASP A 105 3.28 14.10 -16.05
N LYS A 106 2.39 14.60 -16.91
CA LYS A 106 0.95 14.67 -16.62
C LYS A 106 0.31 13.28 -16.50
N TYR A 107 0.83 12.29 -17.22
CA TYR A 107 0.30 10.94 -17.20
C TYR A 107 0.63 10.26 -15.86
N GLU A 108 1.88 10.38 -15.41
CA GLU A 108 2.34 9.87 -14.11
C GLU A 108 1.56 10.48 -12.94
N LEU A 109 1.35 11.80 -12.98
CA LEU A 109 0.51 12.50 -12.01
C LEU A 109 -0.94 11.99 -12.03
N SER A 110 -1.50 11.72 -13.22
CA SER A 110 -2.87 11.21 -13.34
C SER A 110 -3.04 9.82 -12.73
N ILE A 111 -2.04 8.93 -12.88
CA ILE A 111 -2.04 7.60 -12.26
C ILE A 111 -1.97 7.73 -10.75
N MET A 112 -1.05 8.57 -10.25
CA MET A 112 -0.90 8.79 -8.81
C MET A 112 -2.19 9.33 -8.19
N TYR A 113 -2.80 10.35 -8.78
CA TYR A 113 -4.06 10.92 -8.29
C TYR A 113 -5.21 9.91 -8.33
N ALA A 114 -5.28 9.07 -9.37
CA ALA A 114 -6.27 7.99 -9.41
C ALA A 114 -6.07 6.99 -8.28
N LEU A 115 -4.82 6.65 -7.95
CA LEU A 115 -4.48 5.74 -6.86
C LEU A 115 -4.83 6.35 -5.49
N GLU A 116 -4.48 7.61 -5.25
CA GLU A 116 -4.84 8.36 -4.03
C GLU A 116 -6.35 8.41 -3.85
N PHE A 117 -7.08 8.77 -4.90
CA PHE A 117 -8.55 8.80 -4.86
C PHE A 117 -9.14 7.43 -4.47
N GLN A 118 -8.66 6.33 -5.06
CA GLN A 118 -9.17 5.00 -4.73
C GLN A 118 -8.83 4.61 -3.29
N LEU A 119 -7.62 4.96 -2.81
CA LEU A 119 -7.21 4.70 -1.44
C LEU A 119 -8.12 5.45 -0.45
N GLU A 120 -8.29 6.76 -0.64
CA GLU A 120 -9.13 7.60 0.21
C GLU A 120 -10.59 7.15 0.20
N LYS A 121 -11.13 6.80 -0.97
CA LYS A 121 -12.50 6.29 -1.12
C LYS A 121 -12.73 5.05 -0.26
N GLU A 122 -11.81 4.10 -0.30
CA GLU A 122 -11.93 2.86 0.45
C GLU A 122 -11.65 3.07 1.95
N LEU A 123 -10.67 3.90 2.32
CA LEU A 123 -10.44 4.28 3.71
C LEU A 123 -11.67 4.96 4.31
N LYS A 124 -12.31 5.88 3.58
CA LYS A 124 -13.53 6.56 4.02
C LYS A 124 -14.71 5.59 4.22
N LYS A 125 -14.76 4.54 3.41
CA LYS A 125 -15.81 3.52 3.49
C LYS A 125 -15.66 2.61 4.72
N TYR A 126 -14.44 2.18 5.03
CA TYR A 126 -14.19 1.17 6.07
C TYR A 126 -13.66 1.74 7.39
N PHE A 127 -13.05 2.92 7.37
CA PHE A 127 -12.51 3.62 8.54
C PHE A 127 -13.05 5.05 8.63
N PRO A 128 -14.38 5.28 8.53
CA PRO A 128 -14.96 6.62 8.40
C PRO A 128 -14.64 7.56 9.57
N ARG A 129 -14.41 7.03 10.78
CA ARG A 129 -14.11 7.82 11.97
C ARG A 129 -12.67 8.35 12.00
N ASP A 130 -11.74 7.59 11.44
CA ASP A 130 -10.31 7.84 11.52
C ASP A 130 -9.74 8.31 10.16
N CYS A 131 -10.55 8.30 9.10
CA CYS A 131 -10.11 8.54 7.71
C CYS A 131 -9.35 9.85 7.55
N ASP A 132 -9.89 10.97 8.03
CA ASP A 132 -9.24 12.28 7.88
C ASP A 132 -7.88 12.30 8.57
N GLU A 133 -7.80 11.76 9.78
CA GLU A 133 -6.54 11.69 10.54
C GLU A 133 -5.53 10.72 9.88
N ILE A 134 -6.00 9.61 9.30
CA ILE A 134 -5.14 8.70 8.52
C ILE A 134 -4.53 9.44 7.32
N ILE A 135 -5.35 10.17 6.55
CA ILE A 135 -4.91 10.91 5.37
C ILE A 135 -3.89 12.00 5.75
N GLU A 136 -4.16 12.76 6.81
CA GLU A 136 -3.24 13.78 7.34
C GLU A 136 -1.91 13.18 7.82
N LEU A 137 -1.94 11.95 8.33
CA LEU A 137 -0.76 11.25 8.84
C LEU A 137 0.14 10.70 7.72
N LEU A 138 -0.40 10.40 6.53
CA LEU A 138 0.38 9.82 5.43
C LEU A 138 1.64 10.62 5.09
N PRO A 139 1.58 11.93 4.76
CA PRO A 139 2.79 12.69 4.42
C PRO A 139 3.79 12.74 5.58
N VAL A 140 3.32 12.72 6.84
CA VAL A 140 4.20 12.66 8.01
C VAL A 140 4.97 11.35 8.04
N ILE A 141 4.29 10.21 7.82
CA ILE A 141 4.94 8.89 7.74
C ILE A 141 6.01 8.86 6.65
N ALA A 142 5.70 9.37 5.45
CA ALA A 142 6.66 9.36 4.33
C ALA A 142 7.87 10.28 4.56
N SER A 143 7.74 11.28 5.43
CA SER A 143 8.85 12.17 5.82
C SER A 143 9.77 11.61 6.92
N LEU A 144 9.40 10.47 7.53
CA LEU A 144 10.22 9.84 8.56
C LEU A 144 11.55 9.32 8.01
N ASN A 145 12.52 9.15 8.91
CA ASN A 145 13.74 8.42 8.56
C ASN A 145 13.36 7.00 8.10
N GLN A 146 13.83 6.61 6.92
CA GLN A 146 13.58 5.31 6.31
C GLN A 146 14.12 4.13 7.15
N ASP A 147 15.17 4.35 7.96
CA ASP A 147 15.66 3.36 8.93
C ASP A 147 14.55 3.03 9.94
N ILE A 148 13.90 4.07 10.50
CA ILE A 148 12.80 3.93 11.47
C ILE A 148 11.59 3.26 10.81
N LEU A 149 11.28 3.64 9.57
CA LEU A 149 10.18 3.00 8.82
C LEU A 149 10.45 1.51 8.63
N PHE A 150 11.65 1.15 8.16
CA PHE A 150 12.05 -0.24 7.96
C PHE A 150 12.04 -1.04 9.26
N GLU A 151 12.58 -0.48 10.35
CA GLU A 151 12.62 -1.15 11.65
C GLU A 151 11.22 -1.49 12.18
N LYS A 152 10.24 -0.64 11.88
CA LYS A 152 8.88 -0.78 12.39
C LYS A 152 7.98 -1.56 11.45
N LEU A 153 8.11 -1.39 10.13
CA LEU A 153 7.13 -1.86 9.14
C LEU A 153 6.80 -3.37 9.25
N PRO A 154 7.76 -4.30 9.37
CA PRO A 154 7.47 -5.73 9.49
C PRO A 154 6.60 -6.07 10.71
N SER A 155 6.98 -5.55 11.89
CA SER A 155 6.26 -5.82 13.14
C SER A 155 4.86 -5.21 13.14
N ARG A 156 4.65 -4.06 12.49
CA ARG A 156 3.33 -3.41 12.38
C ARG A 156 2.43 -4.16 11.39
N ASN A 157 2.98 -4.60 10.26
CA ASN A 157 2.29 -5.50 9.34
C ASN A 157 1.84 -6.77 10.06
N TYR A 158 2.77 -7.45 10.75
CA TYR A 158 2.47 -8.68 11.47
C TYR A 158 1.39 -8.47 12.53
N PHE A 159 1.57 -7.50 13.43
CA PHE A 159 0.59 -7.20 14.46
C PHE A 159 -0.81 -7.01 13.87
N PHE A 160 -0.92 -6.20 12.82
CA PHE A 160 -2.20 -5.92 12.19
C PHE A 160 -2.83 -7.17 11.55
N LEU A 161 -2.02 -8.05 10.96
CA LEU A 161 -2.47 -9.33 10.41
C LEU A 161 -2.95 -10.31 11.49
N THR A 162 -2.38 -10.27 12.70
CA THR A 162 -2.81 -11.15 13.81
C THR A 162 -4.15 -10.76 14.44
N LEU A 163 -4.65 -9.55 14.18
CA LEU A 163 -5.97 -9.12 14.64
C LEU A 163 -7.05 -10.00 14.00
N LYS A 164 -7.94 -10.57 14.83
CA LYS A 164 -8.87 -11.62 14.38
C LYS A 164 -10.17 -11.06 13.84
N THR A 165 -10.62 -9.93 14.38
CA THR A 165 -11.92 -9.35 14.06
C THR A 165 -11.80 -8.08 13.23
N VAL A 166 -12.85 -7.82 12.44
CA VAL A 166 -12.99 -6.57 11.65
C VAL A 166 -12.99 -5.36 12.60
N GLN A 167 -13.69 -5.46 13.73
CA GLN A 167 -13.79 -4.39 14.73
C GLN A 167 -12.44 -4.06 15.37
N GLU A 168 -11.59 -5.07 15.62
CA GLU A 168 -10.23 -4.83 16.08
C GLU A 168 -9.42 -4.09 15.02
N LYS A 169 -9.47 -4.50 13.76
CA LYS A 169 -8.71 -3.84 12.69
C LYS A 169 -9.17 -2.41 12.44
N GLU A 170 -10.47 -2.16 12.44
CA GLU A 170 -11.04 -0.81 12.42
C GLU A 170 -10.45 0.05 13.55
N LYS A 171 -10.44 -0.49 14.78
CA LYS A 171 -9.93 0.22 15.95
C LYS A 171 -8.41 0.44 15.93
N PHE A 172 -7.64 -0.47 15.33
CA PHE A 172 -6.18 -0.49 15.43
C PHE A 172 -5.44 0.05 14.20
N LEU A 173 -6.10 0.28 13.06
CA LEU A 173 -5.43 0.83 11.87
C LEU A 173 -4.70 2.15 12.19
N LEU A 174 -5.43 3.15 12.68
CA LEU A 174 -4.86 4.45 13.02
C LEU A 174 -3.78 4.35 14.13
N PRO A 175 -3.99 3.62 15.25
CA PRO A 175 -2.94 3.36 16.23
C PRO A 175 -1.68 2.71 15.66
N VAL A 176 -1.81 1.77 14.72
CA VAL A 176 -0.68 1.12 14.04
C VAL A 176 0.08 2.13 13.19
N LEU A 177 -0.62 2.94 12.39
CA LEU A 177 0.01 3.99 11.58
C LEU A 177 0.70 5.05 12.46
N LYS A 178 0.05 5.48 13.56
CA LYS A 178 0.67 6.40 14.53
C LYS A 178 1.93 5.81 15.17
N SER A 179 2.02 4.49 15.31
CA SER A 179 3.19 3.85 15.92
C SER A 179 4.49 3.96 15.12
N PHE A 180 4.43 4.37 13.85
CA PHE A 180 5.63 4.76 13.11
C PHE A 180 6.28 6.02 13.70
N LEU A 181 5.47 6.94 14.24
CA LEU A 181 5.95 8.19 14.86
C LEU A 181 6.80 7.90 16.10
N PRO A 182 7.99 8.52 16.25
CA PRO A 182 8.89 8.25 17.37
C PRO A 182 8.32 8.57 18.76
N TYR A 183 7.41 9.54 18.85
CA TYR A 183 6.82 10.01 20.11
C TYR A 183 5.53 9.27 20.50
N TYR A 184 4.93 8.51 19.59
CA TYR A 184 3.71 7.78 19.88
C TYR A 184 4.01 6.53 20.69
N LYS A 185 3.42 6.43 21.88
CA LYS A 185 3.60 5.29 22.77
C LYS A 185 2.30 4.50 22.87
N ASN A 186 2.36 3.23 22.53
CA ASN A 186 1.28 2.29 22.76
C ASN A 186 1.89 0.94 23.21
N PRO A 187 1.66 0.49 24.46
CA PRO A 187 2.28 -0.73 24.98
C PRO A 187 2.01 -1.98 24.15
N LYS A 188 0.93 -1.99 23.36
CA LYS A 188 0.60 -3.12 22.45
C LYS A 188 1.32 -3.07 21.11
N LEU A 189 2.09 -2.03 20.84
CA LEU A 189 2.81 -1.79 19.57
C LEU A 189 4.30 -1.48 19.82
N ASP A 190 4.76 -1.65 21.05
CA ASP A 190 6.13 -1.38 21.50
C ASP A 190 6.95 -2.67 21.35
N PHE A 191 7.11 -3.12 20.10
CA PHE A 191 7.91 -4.28 19.72
C PHE A 191 9.05 -3.86 18.80
N SER A 192 10.23 -4.46 19.01
CA SER A 192 11.42 -4.28 18.17
C SER A 192 11.59 -5.43 17.18
N ILE A 193 12.38 -5.23 16.10
CA ILE A 193 12.63 -6.24 15.07
C ILE A 193 13.23 -7.53 15.65
N ASP A 194 14.02 -7.42 16.72
CA ASP A 194 14.75 -8.55 17.32
C ASP A 194 13.86 -9.53 18.10
N GLU A 195 12.60 -9.17 18.33
CA GLU A 195 11.62 -10.02 19.01
C GLU A 195 10.82 -10.90 18.02
N TYR A 196 11.13 -10.82 16.72
CA TYR A 196 10.40 -11.53 15.67
C TYR A 196 11.28 -12.53 14.88
N PRO A 197 10.87 -13.81 14.77
CA PRO A 197 11.54 -14.76 13.90
C PRO A 197 11.33 -14.36 12.43
N ARG A 198 12.43 -14.19 11.69
CA ARG A 198 12.47 -13.85 10.26
C ARG A 198 12.21 -15.05 9.34
N ASP A 199 11.55 -16.08 9.86
CA ASP A 199 11.36 -17.34 9.14
C ASP A 199 10.07 -17.27 8.30
N PHE A 200 10.00 -16.31 7.39
CA PHE A 200 9.01 -16.29 6.31
C PHE A 200 9.73 -16.03 4.99
N GLU A 201 10.05 -17.11 4.30
CA GLU A 201 10.33 -17.09 2.86
C GLU A 201 8.99 -16.87 2.13
N TRP A 202 8.95 -15.86 1.24
CA TRP A 202 7.84 -15.60 0.33
C TRP A 202 7.93 -16.49 -0.92
#